data_AF-A0A9D9TQ18-F1
#
_entry.id   AF-A0A9D9TQ18-F1
#
_cell.length_a   1.000
_cell.length_b   1.000
_cell.length_c   1.000
_cell.angle_alpha   90.00
_cell.angle_beta   90.00
_cell.angle_gamma   90.00
#
_symmetry.space_group_name_H-M   'P 1'
#
loop_
_entity.id
_entity.type
_entity.pdbx_description
1 polymer ?
#
loop_
_entity_poly.entity_id
_entity_poly.type
_entity_poly.pdbx_seq_one_letter_code
_entity_poly.pdbx_strand_id
1 'polypeptide(L)'
;MKLFNVIIFLLIKISIANAQEEENALRYILIKDNTSLFVNNEKRNRYTIEFQSDTLVDIGQNSYFYNDREIEINSVKFNNGKITNVMGSPESEISAMKWHQRVEKKFQEKKFKAKVKVKEELYYNTNHKPFLIWYYEPNKIKSSAKLLEVEYGKSQTSELEEESYEDDSTLAKSDEISHHLFLEFVVHGNTCVYISTYLLENDDLAKEIANLKKIANSLVVFGGDIDLDILNLRSKNNGKFIYQDSLENISLEIPGNINVLKNPFNRKDALILSFPEKNNIVNTASIIWIEKAKAGNFEQFINKGQKVKRKLSNLKELPKEGNLARYSIINKGSFYTKQDIYIEGEKNYYYINFTATLNTYDFNIGRFQELLSKLKLK
;
A
#
# COMPACT_ATOMS: atom_id res chain seq x y z
N MET A 1 19.75 -2.93 31.35
CA MET A 1 20.84 -2.98 30.34
C MET A 1 20.54 -3.91 29.16
N LYS A 2 19.95 -5.10 29.38
CA LYS A 2 19.64 -6.06 28.29
C LYS A 2 18.48 -5.63 27.36
N LEU A 3 17.41 -5.02 27.90
CA LEU A 3 16.18 -4.71 27.13
C LEU A 3 16.39 -3.69 26.00
N PHE A 4 17.23 -2.66 26.20
CA PHE A 4 17.43 -1.59 25.22
C PHE A 4 18.37 -1.98 24.06
N ASN A 5 19.42 -2.74 24.37
CA ASN A 5 20.28 -3.32 23.33
C ASN A 5 19.51 -4.37 22.51
N VAL A 6 18.59 -5.11 23.14
CA VAL A 6 17.65 -6.00 22.46
C VAL A 6 16.76 -5.21 21.50
N ILE A 7 16.23 -4.04 21.89
CA ILE A 7 15.39 -3.19 21.01
C ILE A 7 16.15 -2.69 19.77
N ILE A 8 17.41 -2.25 19.91
CA ILE A 8 18.22 -1.79 18.74
C ILE A 8 18.61 -2.96 17.84
N PHE A 9 18.97 -4.10 18.42
CA PHE A 9 19.30 -5.32 17.66
C PHE A 9 18.05 -5.89 16.95
N LEU A 10 16.88 -5.72 17.55
CA LEU A 10 15.58 -6.05 16.95
C LEU A 10 15.21 -5.09 15.81
N LEU A 11 15.47 -3.79 15.92
CA LEU A 11 15.29 -2.83 14.82
C LEU A 11 16.19 -3.17 13.61
N ILE A 12 17.39 -3.71 13.85
CA ILE A 12 18.29 -4.19 12.80
C ILE A 12 17.83 -5.54 12.24
N LYS A 13 17.29 -6.45 13.09
CA LYS A 13 16.69 -7.71 12.63
C LYS A 13 15.38 -7.52 11.87
N ILE A 14 14.58 -6.48 12.12
CA ILE A 14 13.41 -6.12 11.28
C ILE A 14 13.85 -5.96 9.82
N SER A 15 15.02 -5.37 9.57
CA SER A 15 15.54 -5.19 8.21
C SER A 15 15.89 -6.51 7.51
N ILE A 16 16.19 -7.57 8.28
CA ILE A 16 16.74 -8.86 7.79
C ILE A 16 15.67 -9.97 7.79
N ALA A 17 14.78 -10.01 8.79
CA ALA A 17 13.71 -11.01 8.92
C ALA A 17 12.59 -10.83 7.88
N ASN A 18 12.48 -9.63 7.29
CA ASN A 18 11.66 -9.35 6.10
C ASN A 18 12.08 -10.15 4.83
N ALA A 19 12.93 -11.18 4.94
CA ALA A 19 13.32 -12.04 3.83
C ALA A 19 12.60 -13.41 3.79
N GLN A 20 12.07 -13.95 4.91
CA GLN A 20 11.61 -15.36 4.95
C GLN A 20 10.32 -15.58 5.78
N GLU A 21 9.16 -15.12 5.31
CA GLU A 21 7.87 -15.53 5.87
C GLU A 21 7.00 -16.04 4.72
N GLU A 22 6.34 -17.19 4.96
CA GLU A 22 5.46 -17.90 4.02
C GLU A 22 4.21 -17.08 3.69
N GLU A 23 3.83 -17.11 2.41
CA GLU A 23 2.72 -16.36 1.81
C GLU A 23 1.37 -16.97 2.18
N ASN A 24 0.84 -16.65 3.37
CA ASN A 24 -0.60 -16.80 3.62
C ASN A 24 -1.34 -15.59 3.01
N ALA A 25 -2.48 -15.83 2.36
CA ALA A 25 -3.30 -14.81 1.73
C ALA A 25 -3.79 -13.78 2.78
N LEU A 26 -3.22 -12.58 2.76
CA LEU A 26 -3.53 -11.45 3.64
C LEU A 26 -4.31 -10.36 2.89
N ARG A 27 -5.30 -10.78 2.10
CA ARG A 27 -6.19 -9.89 1.35
C ARG A 27 -7.57 -9.87 1.99
N TYR A 28 -8.13 -8.67 2.10
CA TYR A 28 -9.41 -8.43 2.78
C TYR A 28 -10.25 -7.40 2.03
N ILE A 29 -11.56 -7.46 2.21
CA ILE A 29 -12.50 -6.45 1.73
C ILE A 29 -13.26 -5.92 2.95
N LEU A 30 -13.18 -4.62 3.20
CA LEU A 30 -13.95 -3.94 4.23
C LEU A 30 -15.01 -3.08 3.56
N ILE A 31 -16.29 -3.31 3.86
CA ILE A 31 -17.40 -2.55 3.27
C ILE A 31 -17.79 -1.41 4.21
N LYS A 32 -17.92 -0.20 3.67
CA LYS A 32 -18.41 1.00 4.37
C LYS A 32 -19.18 1.89 3.41
N ASP A 33 -20.41 2.28 3.75
CA ASP A 33 -21.18 3.33 3.05
C ASP A 33 -21.14 3.19 1.51
N ASN A 34 -21.46 2.01 0.99
CA ASN A 34 -21.44 1.66 -0.44
C ASN A 34 -20.06 1.75 -1.12
N THR A 35 -18.99 1.64 -0.33
CA THR A 35 -17.61 1.58 -0.79
C THR A 35 -16.94 0.34 -0.23
N SER A 36 -16.25 -0.40 -1.10
CA SER A 36 -15.46 -1.57 -0.75
C SER A 36 -14.00 -1.18 -0.70
N LEU A 37 -13.40 -1.26 0.49
CA LEU A 37 -11.98 -1.06 0.69
C LEU A 37 -11.26 -2.40 0.50
N PHE A 38 -10.58 -2.55 -0.63
CA PHE A 38 -9.67 -3.64 -0.87
C PHE A 38 -8.37 -3.41 -0.08
N VAL A 39 -7.97 -4.41 0.69
CA VAL A 39 -6.77 -4.38 1.52
C VAL A 39 -5.86 -5.50 1.05
N ASN A 40 -4.65 -5.16 0.63
CA ASN A 40 -3.57 -6.13 0.49
C ASN A 40 -2.55 -5.86 1.59
N ASN A 41 -2.32 -6.86 2.43
CA ASN A 41 -1.33 -6.83 3.51
C ASN A 41 -0.29 -7.92 3.35
N GLU A 42 -0.14 -8.48 2.14
CA GLU A 42 0.93 -9.41 1.81
C GLU A 42 2.28 -8.71 1.88
N LYS A 43 3.31 -9.50 2.11
CA LYS A 43 4.68 -9.03 2.17
C LYS A 43 5.08 -8.36 0.85
N ARG A 44 5.48 -7.08 0.94
CA ARG A 44 5.80 -6.19 -0.21
C ARG A 44 4.60 -5.76 -1.06
N ASN A 45 3.37 -5.99 -0.60
CA ASN A 45 2.13 -5.57 -1.23
C ASN A 45 1.22 -4.94 -0.17
N ARG A 46 1.71 -3.91 0.53
CA ARG A 46 0.97 -3.32 1.67
C ARG A 46 0.28 -2.04 1.23
N TYR A 47 -0.96 -2.18 0.77
CA TYR A 47 -1.76 -1.06 0.30
C TYR A 47 -3.26 -1.27 0.52
N THR A 48 -4.00 -0.18 0.48
CA THR A 48 -5.45 -0.20 0.35
C THR A 48 -5.90 0.61 -0.85
N ILE A 49 -7.02 0.22 -1.44
CA ILE A 49 -7.65 0.97 -2.54
C ILE A 49 -9.18 0.81 -2.44
N GLU A 50 -9.91 1.87 -2.73
CA GLU A 50 -11.37 1.93 -2.61
C GLU A 50 -12.03 1.72 -3.98
N PHE A 51 -13.02 0.85 -3.97
CA PHE A 51 -13.95 0.63 -5.06
C PHE A 51 -15.29 1.26 -4.67
N GLN A 52 -15.82 2.18 -5.48
CA GLN A 52 -17.12 2.82 -5.26
C GLN A 52 -18.28 1.85 -5.55
N SER A 53 -18.37 0.80 -4.76
CA SER A 53 -19.43 -0.21 -4.77
C SER A 53 -19.44 -0.93 -3.43
N ASP A 54 -20.61 -1.36 -2.95
CA ASP A 54 -20.77 -2.34 -1.86
C ASP A 54 -20.56 -3.79 -2.33
N THR A 55 -20.43 -4.03 -3.63
CA THR A 55 -20.33 -5.37 -4.24
C THR A 55 -18.94 -5.64 -4.83
N LEU A 56 -17.88 -5.53 -4.03
CA LEU A 56 -16.60 -6.16 -4.37
C LEU A 56 -16.57 -7.57 -3.74
N VAL A 57 -16.71 -8.60 -4.56
CA VAL A 57 -16.79 -9.99 -4.09
C VAL A 57 -15.65 -10.79 -4.69
N ASP A 58 -14.84 -11.45 -3.86
CA ASP A 58 -13.80 -12.38 -4.31
C ASP A 58 -14.44 -13.62 -4.95
N ILE A 59 -14.07 -13.91 -6.20
CA ILE A 59 -14.53 -15.08 -6.96
C ILE A 59 -13.39 -16.08 -7.24
N GLY A 60 -12.21 -15.86 -6.65
CA GLY A 60 -11.05 -16.75 -6.72
C GLY A 60 -9.98 -16.28 -7.71
N GLN A 61 -8.75 -16.80 -7.55
CA GLN A 61 -7.60 -16.55 -8.43
C GLN A 61 -7.26 -15.06 -8.68
N ASN A 62 -7.49 -14.20 -7.68
CA ASN A 62 -7.32 -12.75 -7.77
C ASN A 62 -8.37 -12.04 -8.66
N SER A 63 -9.46 -12.72 -9.00
CA SER A 63 -10.63 -12.15 -9.64
C SER A 63 -11.67 -11.73 -8.63
N TYR A 64 -12.36 -10.64 -8.93
CA TYR A 64 -13.41 -10.06 -8.12
C TYR A 64 -14.58 -9.66 -9.00
N PHE A 65 -15.80 -9.84 -8.51
CA PHE A 65 -16.98 -9.23 -9.12
C PHE A 65 -17.10 -7.80 -8.61
N TYR A 66 -17.26 -6.82 -9.51
CA TYR A 66 -17.39 -5.38 -9.22
C TYR A 66 -18.18 -4.70 -10.35
N ASN A 67 -19.23 -3.94 -10.04
CA ASN A 67 -20.06 -3.24 -11.05
C ASN A 67 -20.51 -4.13 -12.21
N ASP A 68 -21.14 -5.25 -11.87
CA ASP A 68 -21.70 -6.24 -12.81
C ASP A 68 -20.69 -6.89 -13.77
N ARG A 69 -19.40 -6.83 -13.44
CA ARG A 69 -18.34 -7.44 -14.24
C ARG A 69 -17.24 -8.03 -13.38
N GLU A 70 -16.46 -8.89 -14.01
CA GLU A 70 -15.21 -9.39 -13.43
C GLU A 70 -14.10 -8.35 -13.57
N ILE A 71 -13.35 -8.17 -12.50
CA ILE A 71 -12.08 -7.46 -12.46
C ILE A 71 -11.01 -8.40 -11.91
N GLU A 72 -9.76 -8.24 -12.35
CA GLU A 72 -8.62 -8.91 -11.75
C GLU A 72 -7.75 -7.90 -11.01
N ILE A 73 -7.25 -8.25 -9.82
CA ILE A 73 -6.30 -7.42 -9.06
C ILE A 73 -5.03 -8.24 -8.81
N ASN A 74 -4.00 -7.96 -9.58
CA ASN A 74 -2.79 -8.78 -9.61
C ASN A 74 -1.54 -7.94 -9.35
N SER A 75 -0.43 -8.61 -9.06
CA SER A 75 0.86 -7.95 -8.83
C SER A 75 2.00 -8.73 -9.46
N VAL A 76 2.93 -8.02 -10.10
CA VAL A 76 4.15 -8.57 -10.68
C VAL A 76 5.35 -7.91 -10.04
N LYS A 77 6.17 -8.73 -9.39
CA LYS A 77 7.48 -8.30 -8.90
C LYS A 77 8.38 -8.06 -10.12
N PHE A 78 8.98 -6.88 -10.18
CA PHE A 78 9.99 -6.57 -11.18
C PHE A 78 11.29 -6.23 -10.46
N ASN A 79 12.37 -6.88 -10.87
CA ASN A 79 13.70 -6.38 -10.57
C ASN A 79 14.06 -5.48 -11.74
N ASN A 80 14.01 -4.17 -11.55
CA ASN A 80 14.22 -3.20 -12.62
C ASN A 80 15.63 -3.26 -13.24
N GLY A 81 16.53 -4.12 -12.73
CA GLY A 81 17.91 -4.26 -13.23
C GLY A 81 18.72 -2.96 -13.12
N LYS A 82 18.15 -1.93 -12.46
CA LYS A 82 18.77 -0.63 -12.27
C LYS A 82 19.55 -0.67 -10.95
N ILE A 83 20.67 0.03 -10.96
CA ILE A 83 21.49 0.30 -9.77
C ILE A 83 20.57 0.82 -8.67
N THR A 84 20.77 0.39 -7.43
CA THR A 84 20.02 0.70 -6.20
C THR A 84 19.65 2.18 -5.98
N ASN A 85 20.23 3.11 -6.74
CA ASN A 85 19.96 4.54 -6.71
C ASN A 85 18.81 5.02 -7.63
N VAL A 86 18.22 4.15 -8.47
CA VAL A 86 17.02 4.48 -9.28
C VAL A 86 15.73 3.95 -8.64
N MET A 87 15.82 3.24 -7.52
CA MET A 87 14.64 2.92 -6.72
C MET A 87 14.17 4.19 -6.01
N GLY A 88 12.91 4.58 -6.23
CA GLY A 88 12.32 5.75 -5.59
C GLY A 88 12.28 7.02 -6.46
N SER A 89 12.04 6.87 -7.77
CA SER A 89 11.75 7.99 -8.67
C SER A 89 10.50 7.74 -9.52
N PRO A 90 9.73 8.78 -9.90
CA PRO A 90 8.58 8.62 -10.78
C PRO A 90 8.92 7.94 -12.12
N GLU A 91 10.10 8.22 -12.69
CA GLU A 91 10.55 7.62 -13.95
C GLU A 91 10.78 6.11 -13.81
N SER A 92 11.22 5.67 -12.63
CA SER A 92 11.38 4.24 -12.32
C SER A 92 10.03 3.53 -12.25
N GLU A 93 9.02 4.17 -11.67
CA GLU A 93 7.65 3.64 -11.58
C GLU A 93 7.04 3.53 -12.98
N ILE A 94 7.14 4.60 -13.79
CA ILE A 94 6.66 4.62 -15.18
C ILE A 94 7.34 3.54 -16.01
N SER A 95 8.67 3.38 -15.88
CA SER A 95 9.41 2.35 -16.61
C SER A 95 8.91 0.93 -16.30
N ALA A 96 8.51 0.68 -15.05
CA ALA A 96 8.00 -0.61 -14.60
C ALA A 96 6.61 -0.92 -15.18
N MET A 97 5.69 0.04 -15.12
CA MET A 97 4.37 -0.09 -15.74
C MET A 97 4.47 -0.30 -17.25
N LYS A 98 5.33 0.48 -17.93
CA LYS A 98 5.64 0.29 -19.36
C LYS A 98 6.29 -1.06 -19.68
N TRP A 99 6.99 -1.66 -18.73
CA TRP A 99 7.52 -3.01 -18.92
C TRP A 99 6.39 -4.04 -18.85
N HIS A 100 5.50 -3.95 -17.85
CA HIS A 100 4.36 -4.84 -17.72
C HIS A 100 3.44 -4.77 -18.94
N GLN A 101 3.01 -3.58 -19.35
CA GLN A 101 2.23 -3.35 -20.57
C GLN A 101 2.85 -4.02 -21.81
N ARG A 102 4.19 -3.96 -21.97
CA ARG A 102 4.88 -4.60 -23.11
C ARG A 102 4.87 -6.13 -23.03
N VAL A 103 5.00 -6.70 -21.83
CA VAL A 103 4.92 -8.15 -21.62
C VAL A 103 3.51 -8.63 -21.94
N GLU A 104 2.50 -7.95 -21.38
CA GLU A 104 1.09 -8.30 -21.59
C GLU A 104 0.68 -8.17 -23.06
N LYS A 105 1.05 -7.05 -23.71
CA LYS A 105 0.85 -6.88 -25.15
C LYS A 105 1.43 -8.05 -25.95
N LYS A 106 2.68 -8.47 -25.68
CA LYS A 106 3.31 -9.59 -26.39
C LYS A 106 2.57 -10.90 -26.15
N PHE A 107 2.09 -11.13 -24.93
CA PHE A 107 1.28 -12.30 -24.60
C PHE A 107 -0.01 -12.33 -25.43
N GLN A 108 -0.72 -11.21 -25.50
CA GLN A 108 -1.96 -11.08 -26.28
C GLN A 108 -1.72 -11.21 -27.79
N GLU A 109 -0.66 -10.58 -28.32
CA GLU A 109 -0.28 -10.73 -29.73
C GLU A 109 0.06 -12.18 -30.10
N LYS A 110 0.69 -12.93 -29.18
CA LYS A 110 0.97 -14.36 -29.35
C LYS A 110 -0.31 -15.20 -29.27
N LYS A 111 -1.19 -14.91 -28.31
CA LYS A 111 -2.47 -15.62 -28.09
C LYS A 111 -3.39 -15.48 -29.30
N PHE A 112 -3.53 -14.26 -29.83
CA PHE A 112 -4.42 -13.95 -30.94
C PHE A 112 -3.77 -13.98 -32.32
N LYS A 113 -2.46 -14.22 -32.41
CA LYS A 113 -1.68 -14.21 -33.67
C LYS A 113 -1.88 -12.94 -34.51
N ALA A 114 -2.11 -11.81 -33.85
CA ALA A 114 -2.42 -10.53 -34.49
C ALA A 114 -1.82 -9.38 -33.68
N LYS A 115 -1.47 -8.29 -34.37
CA LYS A 115 -0.90 -7.11 -33.72
C LYS A 115 -1.97 -6.42 -32.86
N VAL A 116 -1.58 -5.99 -31.67
CA VAL A 116 -2.47 -5.30 -30.73
C VAL A 116 -2.12 -3.81 -30.71
N LYS A 117 -3.10 -2.97 -31.07
CA LYS A 117 -2.97 -1.52 -30.97
C LYS A 117 -3.36 -1.09 -29.56
N VAL A 118 -2.38 -0.61 -28.80
CA VAL A 118 -2.57 -0.12 -27.43
C VAL A 118 -2.81 1.38 -27.46
N LYS A 119 -3.77 1.84 -26.65
CA LYS A 119 -3.95 3.23 -26.26
C LYS A 119 -3.62 3.35 -24.78
N GLU A 120 -3.08 4.49 -24.37
CA GLU A 120 -2.58 4.69 -23.01
C GLU A 120 -2.72 6.14 -22.55
N GLU A 121 -2.83 6.32 -21.25
CA GLU A 121 -2.86 7.59 -20.55
C GLU A 121 -1.99 7.48 -19.29
N LEU A 122 -1.00 8.36 -19.16
CA LEU A 122 -0.24 8.51 -17.93
C LEU A 122 -0.94 9.54 -17.03
N TYR A 123 -1.33 9.09 -15.85
CA TYR A 123 -2.09 9.87 -14.86
C TYR A 123 -1.26 10.09 -13.59
N TYR A 124 -1.43 11.22 -12.93
CA TYR A 124 -0.79 11.52 -11.64
C TYR A 124 -1.85 11.89 -10.61
N ASN A 125 -1.83 11.22 -9.44
CA ASN A 125 -2.73 11.57 -8.35
C ASN A 125 -2.28 12.84 -7.60
N THR A 126 -3.00 13.19 -6.54
CA THR A 126 -2.74 14.36 -5.68
C THR A 126 -1.37 14.35 -4.99
N ASN A 127 -0.75 13.19 -4.78
CA ASN A 127 0.62 13.06 -4.25
C ASN A 127 1.69 13.04 -5.35
N HIS A 128 1.29 13.25 -6.61
CA HIS A 128 2.06 13.06 -7.83
C HIS A 128 2.60 11.65 -8.01
N LYS A 129 1.88 10.64 -7.52
CA LYS A 129 2.18 9.24 -7.83
C LYS A 129 1.73 8.94 -9.26
N PRO A 130 2.60 8.34 -10.11
CA PRO A 130 2.22 7.98 -11.47
C PRO A 130 1.35 6.72 -11.49
N PHE A 131 0.37 6.71 -12.38
CA PHE A 131 -0.50 5.59 -12.75
C PHE A 131 -0.52 5.47 -14.26
N LEU A 132 -0.55 4.26 -14.78
CA LEU A 132 -0.72 4.01 -16.21
C LEU A 132 -2.08 3.39 -16.45
N ILE A 133 -2.96 4.11 -17.12
CA ILE A 133 -4.20 3.54 -17.65
C ILE A 133 -3.94 3.19 -19.11
N TRP A 134 -4.24 1.96 -19.52
CA TRP A 134 -4.08 1.56 -20.91
C TRP A 134 -5.07 0.48 -21.29
N TYR A 135 -5.31 0.36 -22.59
CA TYR A 135 -6.28 -0.59 -23.12
C TYR A 135 -6.01 -0.93 -24.57
N TYR A 136 -6.63 -2.00 -25.01
CA TYR A 136 -6.69 -2.39 -26.40
C TYR A 136 -8.05 -3.00 -26.73
N GLU A 137 -8.41 -2.93 -28.01
CA GLU A 137 -9.56 -3.65 -28.56
C GLU A 137 -9.11 -5.09 -28.82
N PRO A 138 -9.66 -6.11 -28.13
CA PRO A 138 -9.32 -7.48 -28.44
C PRO A 138 -9.72 -7.79 -29.88
N ASN A 139 -8.87 -8.52 -30.59
CA ASN A 139 -9.24 -8.98 -31.93
C ASN A 139 -10.50 -9.84 -31.79
N LYS A 140 -11.57 -9.50 -32.52
CA LYS A 140 -12.82 -10.30 -32.54
C LYS A 140 -12.44 -11.75 -32.73
N ILE A 141 -12.60 -12.56 -31.67
CA ILE A 141 -12.53 -14.00 -31.81
C ILE A 141 -13.72 -14.31 -32.70
N LYS A 142 -13.48 -14.70 -33.96
CA LYS A 142 -14.54 -15.29 -34.78
C LYS A 142 -15.09 -16.44 -33.95
N SER A 143 -16.31 -16.26 -33.45
CA SER A 143 -17.02 -17.21 -32.63
C SER A 143 -17.08 -18.55 -33.35
N SER A 144 -16.28 -19.51 -32.88
CA SER A 144 -16.80 -20.86 -32.73
C SER A 144 -17.06 -21.02 -31.26
N ALA A 145 -18.33 -21.15 -30.89
CA ALA A 145 -18.88 -21.29 -29.55
C ALA A 145 -18.32 -22.50 -28.77
N LYS A 146 -17.01 -22.56 -28.53
CA LYS A 146 -16.34 -23.72 -27.93
C LYS A 146 -15.09 -23.39 -27.11
N LEU A 147 -14.95 -22.15 -26.64
CA LEU A 147 -13.82 -21.73 -25.79
C LEU A 147 -14.22 -21.44 -24.33
N LEU A 148 -15.49 -21.58 -23.96
CA LEU A 148 -15.94 -21.53 -22.56
C LEU A 148 -16.00 -22.91 -21.87
N GLU A 149 -15.64 -24.01 -22.54
CA GLU A 149 -15.59 -25.36 -21.95
C GLU A 149 -14.17 -25.93 -21.76
N VAL A 150 -13.10 -25.18 -22.07
CA VAL A 150 -11.73 -25.73 -22.00
C VAL A 150 -10.90 -24.98 -20.96
N GLU A 151 -11.23 -25.16 -19.69
CA GLU A 151 -10.25 -25.29 -18.59
C GLU A 151 -10.83 -25.68 -17.21
N TYR A 152 -12.03 -26.27 -17.13
CA TYR A 152 -12.49 -26.95 -15.91
C TYR A 152 -13.17 -28.27 -16.28
N GLY A 153 -12.37 -29.35 -16.42
CA GLY A 153 -12.92 -30.67 -16.71
C GLY A 153 -12.00 -31.65 -17.45
N LYS A 154 -10.72 -31.77 -17.08
CA LYS A 154 -9.96 -32.98 -17.39
C LYS A 154 -9.70 -33.77 -16.12
N SER A 155 -10.78 -34.38 -15.63
CA SER A 155 -10.75 -35.48 -14.69
C SER A 155 -11.90 -36.43 -15.02
N GLN A 156 -11.56 -37.46 -15.79
CA GLN A 156 -12.15 -38.81 -15.81
C GLN A 156 -13.56 -38.99 -16.41
N THR A 157 -13.58 -39.77 -17.50
CA THR A 157 -14.52 -40.86 -17.90
C THR A 157 -16.02 -40.64 -17.62
N SER A 158 -16.96 -40.82 -18.54
CA SER A 158 -17.14 -41.89 -19.52
C SER A 158 -18.35 -41.59 -20.39
N GLU A 159 -18.41 -42.24 -21.55
CA GLU A 159 -19.53 -42.37 -22.50
C GLU A 159 -20.92 -42.31 -21.85
N LEU A 160 -21.84 -41.55 -22.45
CA LEU A 160 -23.26 -41.89 -22.67
C LEU A 160 -23.97 -40.75 -23.45
N GLU A 161 -24.39 -41.13 -24.67
CA GLU A 161 -25.61 -40.78 -25.41
C GLU A 161 -25.96 -39.31 -25.75
N GLU A 162 -26.05 -39.10 -27.07
CA GLU A 162 -26.59 -37.94 -27.75
C GLU A 162 -28.11 -37.83 -27.52
N GLU A 163 -28.56 -36.78 -26.84
CA GLU A 163 -29.91 -36.25 -27.02
C GLU A 163 -29.81 -34.85 -27.64
N SER A 164 -30.33 -34.75 -28.86
CA SER A 164 -30.49 -33.53 -29.62
C SER A 164 -31.46 -32.59 -28.91
N TYR A 165 -30.95 -31.51 -28.32
CA TYR A 165 -31.77 -30.36 -27.98
C TYR A 165 -31.93 -29.48 -29.20
N GLU A 166 -33.18 -29.34 -29.64
CA GLU A 166 -33.61 -28.42 -30.67
C GLU A 166 -33.23 -26.97 -30.32
N ASP A 167 -32.79 -26.30 -31.36
CA ASP A 167 -32.50 -24.88 -31.53
C ASP A 167 -33.66 -24.00 -31.04
N ASP A 168 -33.57 -23.50 -29.80
CA ASP A 168 -34.34 -22.36 -29.33
C ASP A 168 -33.42 -21.12 -29.28
N SER A 169 -33.15 -20.60 -30.48
CA SER A 169 -32.34 -19.40 -30.74
C SER A 169 -33.05 -18.10 -30.35
N THR A 170 -33.48 -17.99 -29.08
CA THR A 170 -34.04 -16.76 -28.52
C THR A 170 -33.46 -16.31 -27.17
N LEU A 171 -32.23 -16.69 -26.80
CA LEU A 171 -31.59 -16.12 -25.61
C LEU A 171 -30.10 -15.77 -25.78
N ALA A 172 -29.80 -14.57 -25.26
CA ALA A 172 -28.51 -13.91 -25.08
C ALA A 172 -27.84 -13.36 -26.34
N LYS A 173 -28.04 -12.06 -26.60
CA LYS A 173 -26.97 -11.23 -27.18
C LYS A 173 -25.73 -11.47 -26.31
N SER A 174 -24.76 -12.23 -26.81
CA SER A 174 -23.44 -12.24 -26.20
C SER A 174 -22.90 -10.82 -26.36
N ASP A 175 -22.87 -10.04 -25.29
CA ASP A 175 -22.26 -8.72 -25.34
C ASP A 175 -20.79 -8.89 -25.77
N GLU A 176 -20.47 -8.46 -27.00
CA GLU A 176 -19.11 -8.57 -27.51
C GLU A 176 -18.18 -7.70 -26.65
N ILE A 177 -16.99 -8.21 -26.34
CA ILE A 177 -15.97 -7.46 -25.62
C ILE A 177 -15.42 -6.37 -26.54
N SER A 178 -15.61 -5.11 -26.18
CA SER A 178 -15.10 -3.96 -26.90
C SER A 178 -13.65 -3.65 -26.55
N HIS A 179 -13.27 -3.76 -25.27
CA HIS A 179 -11.93 -3.41 -24.80
C HIS A 179 -11.47 -4.30 -23.64
N HIS A 180 -10.16 -4.49 -23.52
CA HIS A 180 -9.52 -4.94 -22.28
C HIS A 180 -8.77 -3.75 -21.70
N LEU A 181 -9.15 -3.34 -20.49
CA LEU A 181 -8.73 -2.11 -19.82
C LEU A 181 -7.89 -2.43 -18.58
N PHE A 182 -6.84 -1.65 -18.35
CA PHE A 182 -5.87 -1.81 -17.27
C PHE A 182 -5.64 -0.48 -16.54
N LEU A 183 -5.53 -0.56 -15.22
CA LEU A 183 -4.97 0.47 -14.35
C LEU A 183 -3.74 -0.11 -13.65
N GLU A 184 -2.58 0.51 -13.83
CA GLU A 184 -1.33 0.09 -13.20
C GLU A 184 -0.75 1.15 -12.27
N PHE A 185 -0.06 0.68 -11.22
CA PHE A 185 0.75 1.49 -10.32
C PHE A 185 1.85 0.66 -9.67
N VAL A 186 2.86 1.31 -9.12
CA VAL A 186 3.95 0.64 -8.40
C VAL A 186 3.78 0.80 -6.89
N VAL A 187 4.10 -0.22 -6.10
CA VAL A 187 4.25 -0.11 -4.64
C VAL A 187 5.62 -0.62 -4.23
N HIS A 188 6.21 0.01 -3.21
CA HIS A 188 7.51 -0.39 -2.62
C HIS A 188 8.69 -0.53 -3.60
N GLY A 189 8.55 -0.04 -4.84
CA GLY A 189 9.63 0.25 -5.80
C GLY A 189 9.99 -0.89 -6.71
N ASN A 190 9.34 -2.01 -6.50
CA ASN A 190 9.68 -3.26 -7.15
C ASN A 190 8.46 -4.13 -7.42
N THR A 191 7.25 -3.63 -7.13
CA THR A 191 6.03 -4.41 -7.35
C THR A 191 5.05 -3.56 -8.15
N CYS A 192 4.73 -4.01 -9.36
CA CYS A 192 3.73 -3.40 -10.22
C CYS A 192 2.41 -4.08 -9.93
N VAL A 193 1.44 -3.32 -9.45
CA VAL A 193 0.06 -3.77 -9.24
C VAL A 193 -0.74 -3.36 -10.47
N TYR A 194 -1.60 -4.25 -10.95
CA TYR A 194 -2.53 -3.94 -12.02
C TYR A 194 -3.94 -4.38 -11.65
N ILE A 195 -4.91 -3.55 -12.05
CA ILE A 195 -6.33 -3.85 -12.03
C ILE A 195 -6.77 -3.94 -13.49
N SER A 196 -7.31 -5.08 -13.91
CA SER A 196 -7.79 -5.29 -15.28
C SER A 196 -9.26 -5.66 -15.33
N THR A 197 -9.94 -5.24 -16.40
CA THR A 197 -11.35 -5.58 -16.64
C THR A 197 -11.69 -5.51 -18.13
N TYR A 198 -12.72 -6.24 -18.52
CA TYR A 198 -13.27 -6.20 -19.87
C TYR A 198 -14.43 -5.19 -19.95
N LEU A 199 -14.47 -4.45 -21.06
CA LEU A 199 -15.60 -3.61 -21.42
C LEU A 199 -16.39 -4.29 -22.52
N LEU A 200 -17.72 -4.19 -22.44
CA LEU A 200 -18.68 -4.64 -23.43
C LEU A 200 -18.91 -3.54 -24.48
N GLU A 201 -19.53 -3.87 -25.62
CA GLU A 201 -19.82 -2.89 -26.69
C GLU A 201 -20.64 -1.68 -26.24
N ASN A 202 -21.52 -1.85 -25.25
CA ASN A 202 -22.38 -0.78 -24.74
C ASN A 202 -21.75 0.03 -23.59
N ASP A 203 -20.55 -0.34 -23.13
CA ASP A 203 -19.86 0.39 -22.07
C ASP A 203 -19.26 1.70 -22.58
N ASP A 204 -19.34 2.75 -21.75
CA ASP A 204 -18.67 4.01 -22.02
C ASP A 204 -17.21 3.95 -21.51
N LEU A 205 -16.28 3.77 -22.44
CA LEU A 205 -14.84 3.76 -22.17
C LEU A 205 -14.36 5.02 -21.42
N ALA A 206 -14.88 6.20 -21.74
CA ALA A 206 -14.44 7.44 -21.09
C ALA A 206 -14.93 7.48 -19.62
N LYS A 207 -16.15 7.01 -19.38
CA LYS A 207 -16.70 6.85 -18.03
C LYS A 207 -15.89 5.84 -17.22
N GLU A 208 -15.50 4.71 -17.81
CA GLU A 208 -14.71 3.70 -17.11
C GLU A 208 -13.28 4.15 -16.82
N ILE A 209 -12.64 4.88 -17.75
CA ILE A 209 -11.35 5.54 -17.47
C ILE A 209 -11.48 6.54 -16.31
N ALA A 210 -12.57 7.31 -16.26
CA ALA A 210 -12.82 8.22 -15.13
C ALA A 210 -13.04 7.47 -13.82
N ASN A 211 -13.70 6.31 -13.85
CA ASN A 211 -13.87 5.44 -12.68
C ASN A 211 -12.51 4.90 -12.18
N LEU A 212 -11.66 4.40 -13.08
CA LEU A 212 -10.30 3.97 -12.74
C LEU A 212 -9.46 5.09 -12.13
N LYS A 213 -9.60 6.34 -12.58
CA LYS A 213 -8.94 7.50 -11.95
C LYS A 213 -9.44 7.74 -10.52
N LYS A 214 -10.73 7.53 -10.23
CA LYS A 214 -11.25 7.61 -8.86
C LYS A 214 -10.63 6.52 -7.97
N ILE A 215 -10.61 5.28 -8.46
CA ILE A 215 -9.94 4.14 -7.81
C ILE A 215 -8.46 4.48 -7.55
N ALA A 216 -7.72 4.94 -8.55
CA ALA A 216 -6.32 5.35 -8.42
C ALA A 216 -6.07 6.43 -7.34
N ASN A 217 -6.98 7.40 -7.21
CA ASN A 217 -6.87 8.46 -6.21
C ASN A 217 -7.10 8.00 -4.77
N SER A 218 -7.74 6.84 -4.58
CA SER A 218 -7.97 6.25 -3.25
C SER A 218 -6.78 5.41 -2.75
N LEU A 219 -5.76 5.18 -3.58
CA LEU A 219 -4.62 4.34 -3.22
C LEU A 219 -3.87 4.90 -2.00
N VAL A 220 -3.69 4.05 -1.01
CA VAL A 220 -2.85 4.31 0.16
C VAL A 220 -1.81 3.20 0.29
N VAL A 221 -0.52 3.57 0.32
CA VAL A 221 0.60 2.62 0.48
C VAL A 221 1.15 2.71 1.90
N PHE A 222 1.37 1.55 2.54
CA PHE A 222 1.76 1.44 3.94
C PHE A 222 3.22 1.04 4.08
N GLY A 223 3.99 1.75 4.92
CA GLY A 223 5.43 1.50 5.09
C GLY A 223 5.79 0.20 5.81
N GLY A 224 4.80 -0.54 6.31
CA GLY A 224 4.92 -1.76 7.11
C GLY A 224 3.57 -2.46 7.22
N ASP A 225 3.50 -3.54 7.99
CA ASP A 225 2.26 -4.32 8.13
C ASP A 225 1.09 -3.44 8.58
N ILE A 226 -0.04 -3.60 7.92
CA ILE A 226 -1.26 -2.86 8.23
C ILE A 226 -1.81 -3.38 9.57
N ASP A 227 -2.12 -2.46 10.48
CA ASP A 227 -2.87 -2.80 11.69
C ASP A 227 -4.37 -2.90 11.31
N LEU A 228 -4.83 -4.13 11.05
CA LEU A 228 -6.18 -4.39 10.56
C LEU A 228 -7.26 -4.03 11.59
N ASP A 229 -6.97 -4.17 12.89
CA ASP A 229 -7.90 -3.82 13.95
C ASP A 229 -8.14 -2.31 13.96
N ILE A 230 -7.05 -1.54 13.89
CA ILE A 230 -7.13 -0.08 13.80
C ILE A 230 -7.75 0.37 12.47
N LEU A 231 -7.43 -0.29 11.35
CA LEU A 231 -8.04 0.02 10.06
C LEU A 231 -9.56 -0.17 10.09
N ASN A 232 -10.03 -1.27 10.67
CA ASN A 232 -11.46 -1.58 10.83
C ASN A 232 -12.16 -0.62 11.80
N LEU A 233 -11.51 -0.24 12.90
CA LEU A 233 -12.04 0.78 13.81
C LEU A 233 -12.15 2.15 13.11
N ARG A 234 -11.15 2.49 12.31
CA ARG A 234 -11.12 3.74 11.54
C ARG A 234 -12.18 3.75 10.45
N SER A 235 -12.35 2.65 9.71
CA SER A 235 -13.35 2.56 8.64
C SER A 235 -14.76 2.76 9.20
N LYS A 236 -15.06 2.25 10.40
CA LYS A 236 -16.36 2.47 11.05
C LYS A 236 -16.58 3.87 11.62
N ASN A 237 -15.54 4.71 11.68
CA ASN A 237 -15.64 6.06 12.20
C ASN A 237 -15.93 7.06 11.07
N ASN A 238 -17.02 7.81 11.19
CA ASN A 238 -17.43 8.83 10.20
C ASN A 238 -16.85 10.22 10.48
N GLY A 239 -16.01 10.35 11.51
CA GLY A 239 -15.41 11.61 11.90
C GLY A 239 -13.92 11.48 12.24
N LYS A 240 -13.48 12.30 13.18
CA LYS A 240 -12.10 12.32 13.66
C LYS A 240 -11.76 10.97 14.32
N PHE A 241 -10.72 10.31 13.84
CA PHE A 241 -10.22 9.09 14.45
C PHE A 241 -9.22 9.43 15.57
N ILE A 242 -9.56 9.08 16.80
CA ILE A 242 -8.71 9.26 17.97
C ILE A 242 -8.15 7.89 18.36
N TYR A 243 -6.84 7.73 18.26
CA TYR A 243 -6.13 6.62 18.84
C TYR A 243 -5.93 6.88 20.33
N GLN A 244 -6.21 5.87 21.15
CA GLN A 244 -5.96 5.88 22.58
C GLN A 244 -5.43 4.52 23.00
N ASP A 245 -4.29 4.48 23.69
CA ASP A 245 -3.78 3.23 24.24
C ASP A 245 -4.61 2.80 25.46
N SER A 246 -4.58 1.50 25.78
CA SER A 246 -5.41 0.92 26.84
C SER A 246 -5.13 1.47 28.24
N LEU A 247 -3.98 2.10 28.44
CA LEU A 247 -3.55 2.70 29.70
C LEU A 247 -3.65 4.24 29.67
N GLU A 248 -4.15 4.80 28.57
CA GLU A 248 -4.33 6.24 28.34
C GLU A 248 -3.04 7.07 28.52
N ASN A 249 -1.88 6.47 28.26
CA ASN A 249 -0.60 7.19 28.25
C ASN A 249 -0.52 8.13 27.04
N ILE A 250 -1.18 7.81 25.94
CA ILE A 250 -1.26 8.62 24.74
C ILE A 250 -2.70 8.73 24.24
N SER A 251 -3.06 9.91 23.76
CA SER A 251 -4.27 10.16 22.98
C SER A 251 -3.90 11.02 21.78
N LEU A 252 -4.24 10.56 20.58
CA LEU A 252 -3.81 11.18 19.34
C LEU A 252 -4.93 11.16 18.30
N GLU A 253 -5.37 12.35 17.86
CA GLU A 253 -6.19 12.46 16.66
C GLU A 253 -5.30 12.18 15.44
N ILE A 254 -5.47 11.02 14.79
CA ILE A 254 -4.65 10.61 13.65
C ILE A 254 -5.24 11.21 12.36
N PRO A 255 -4.49 12.09 11.67
CA PRO A 255 -4.92 12.67 10.39
C PRO A 255 -5.26 11.59 9.34
N GLY A 256 -6.25 11.87 8.48
CA GLY A 256 -6.76 10.99 7.42
C GLY A 256 -5.66 10.35 6.55
N ASN A 257 -4.61 11.12 6.30
CA ASN A 257 -3.48 10.77 5.45
C ASN A 257 -2.33 10.05 6.18
N ILE A 258 -2.45 9.79 7.48
CA ILE A 258 -1.47 9.04 8.27
C ILE A 258 -2.05 7.67 8.60
N ASN A 259 -1.24 6.64 8.41
CA ASN A 259 -1.61 5.25 8.59
C ASN A 259 -1.00 4.68 9.86
N VAL A 260 -1.74 3.82 10.56
CA VAL A 260 -1.22 3.06 11.70
C VAL A 260 -0.67 1.72 11.22
N LEU A 261 0.55 1.43 11.65
CA LEU A 261 1.22 0.17 11.33
C LEU A 261 1.14 -0.78 12.52
N LYS A 262 0.98 -2.06 12.23
CA LYS A 262 1.06 -3.12 13.22
C LYS A 262 2.44 -3.10 13.86
N ASN A 263 2.47 -3.12 15.19
CA ASN A 263 3.74 -3.15 15.91
C ASN A 263 4.43 -4.51 15.71
N PRO A 264 5.60 -4.58 15.06
CA PRO A 264 6.27 -5.85 14.75
C PRO A 264 6.78 -6.57 16.00
N PHE A 265 6.81 -5.90 17.15
CA PHE A 265 7.24 -6.47 18.42
C PHE A 265 6.10 -6.77 19.37
N ASN A 266 4.84 -6.59 18.93
CA ASN A 266 3.65 -6.73 19.76
C ASN A 266 3.76 -5.96 21.09
N ARG A 267 4.45 -4.81 21.05
CA ARG A 267 4.70 -3.95 22.20
C ARG A 267 3.54 -3.00 22.40
N LYS A 268 3.01 -2.95 23.63
CA LYS A 268 1.91 -2.05 24.01
C LYS A 268 2.37 -0.62 24.25
N ASP A 269 3.66 -0.37 24.30
CA ASP A 269 4.29 0.91 24.63
C ASP A 269 4.88 1.63 23.41
N ALA A 270 4.36 1.32 22.22
CA ALA A 270 4.74 2.01 21.00
C ALA A 270 3.61 2.06 19.97
N LEU A 271 3.45 3.24 19.37
CA LEU A 271 2.61 3.51 18.20
C LEU A 271 3.53 3.76 17.00
N ILE A 272 3.28 3.04 15.90
CA ILE A 272 4.06 3.17 14.66
C ILE A 272 3.13 3.68 13.57
N LEU A 273 3.60 4.69 12.84
CA LEU A 273 2.85 5.42 11.84
C LEU A 273 3.61 5.46 10.52
N SER A 274 2.87 5.49 9.41
CA SER A 274 3.41 5.81 8.10
C SER A 274 2.67 6.96 7.44
N PHE A 275 3.40 7.72 6.64
CA PHE A 275 2.93 8.90 5.93
C PHE A 275 2.64 8.57 4.46
N PRO A 276 1.95 9.47 3.73
CA PRO A 276 1.74 9.28 2.30
C PRO A 276 3.07 9.08 1.58
N GLU A 277 3.05 8.13 0.64
CA GLU A 277 4.20 7.81 -0.19
C GLU A 277 4.51 8.98 -1.14
N LYS A 278 5.80 9.25 -1.31
CA LYS A 278 6.31 10.17 -2.34
C LYS A 278 7.48 9.54 -3.05
N ASN A 279 7.41 9.50 -4.38
CA ASN A 279 8.41 8.86 -5.23
C ASN A 279 8.73 7.45 -4.73
N ASN A 280 7.68 6.67 -4.43
CA ASN A 280 7.79 5.31 -3.94
C ASN A 280 8.53 5.14 -2.58
N ILE A 281 8.68 6.23 -1.82
CA ILE A 281 9.28 6.20 -0.49
C ILE A 281 8.20 6.56 0.52
N VAL A 282 7.98 5.66 1.47
CA VAL A 282 7.10 5.90 2.62
C VAL A 282 7.94 6.39 3.79
N ASN A 283 7.54 7.51 4.40
CA ASN A 283 8.15 7.99 5.63
C ASN A 283 7.42 7.41 6.83
N THR A 284 8.11 7.35 7.96
CA THR A 284 7.57 6.73 9.18
C THR A 284 7.76 7.63 10.39
N ALA A 285 6.82 7.54 11.32
CA ALA A 285 7.01 8.02 12.67
C ALA A 285 6.78 6.90 13.69
N SER A 286 7.42 7.02 14.83
CA SER A 286 7.15 6.16 15.99
C SER A 286 7.04 7.01 17.23
N ILE A 287 6.09 6.68 18.10
CA ILE A 287 5.91 7.27 19.42
C ILE A 287 6.08 6.12 20.41
N ILE A 288 7.09 6.21 21.27
CA ILE A 288 7.44 5.20 22.26
C ILE A 288 7.38 5.87 23.62
N TRP A 289 6.80 5.21 24.61
CA TRP A 289 6.75 5.72 25.97
C TRP A 289 7.30 4.72 26.98
N ILE A 290 7.93 5.23 28.03
CA ILE A 290 8.54 4.44 29.09
C ILE A 290 8.24 5.11 30.41
N GLU A 291 7.73 4.34 31.38
CA GLU A 291 7.50 4.82 32.75
C GLU A 291 8.79 5.40 33.37
N LYS A 292 8.67 6.55 34.05
CA LYS A 292 9.82 7.23 34.68
C LYS A 292 10.57 6.30 35.65
N ALA A 293 9.84 5.48 36.40
CA ALA A 293 10.38 4.49 37.33
C ALA A 293 11.37 3.50 36.67
N LYS A 294 11.23 3.24 35.36
CA LYS A 294 12.08 2.32 34.59
C LYS A 294 13.20 3.03 33.81
N ALA A 295 13.09 4.34 33.62
CA ALA A 295 13.96 5.08 32.70
C ALA A 295 15.10 5.87 33.39
N GLY A 296 14.96 6.17 34.68
CA GLY A 296 15.87 7.08 35.40
C GLY A 296 15.37 8.53 35.32
N ASN A 297 16.27 9.51 35.41
CA ASN A 297 15.90 10.90 35.17
C ASN A 297 15.80 11.23 33.66
N PHE A 298 15.20 12.38 33.31
CA PHE A 298 14.95 12.75 31.92
C PHE A 298 16.23 12.89 31.10
N GLU A 299 17.29 13.45 31.69
CA GLU A 299 18.58 13.59 31.01
C GLU A 299 19.23 12.23 30.72
N GLN A 300 19.15 11.27 31.66
CA GLN A 300 19.59 9.89 31.45
C GLN A 300 18.79 9.22 30.33
N PHE A 301 17.50 9.49 30.22
CA PHE A 301 16.65 8.99 29.14
C PHE A 301 17.11 9.53 27.77
N ILE A 302 17.32 10.84 27.65
CA ILE A 302 17.84 11.48 26.43
C ILE A 302 19.23 10.90 26.08
N ASN A 303 20.15 10.88 27.04
CA ASN A 303 21.52 10.41 26.84
C ASN A 303 21.56 8.94 26.43
N LYS A 304 20.69 8.07 26.96
CA LYS A 304 20.56 6.68 26.51
C LYS A 304 20.15 6.60 25.04
N GLY A 305 19.17 7.41 24.61
CA GLY A 305 18.73 7.47 23.22
C GLY A 305 19.80 8.01 22.25
N GLN A 306 20.62 8.95 22.71
CA GLN A 306 21.62 9.64 21.89
C GLN A 306 23.00 8.95 21.86
N LYS A 307 23.33 8.09 22.83
CA LYS A 307 24.67 7.47 22.98
C LYS A 307 25.14 6.71 21.74
N VAL A 308 24.22 6.08 21.00
CA VAL A 308 24.52 5.36 19.75
C VAL A 308 24.66 6.32 18.56
N LYS A 309 23.93 7.44 18.56
CA LYS A 309 23.80 8.35 17.42
C LYS A 309 24.92 9.39 17.35
N ARG A 310 25.42 9.85 18.50
CA ARG A 310 26.60 10.76 18.59
C ARG A 310 27.87 10.17 17.97
N LYS A 311 27.97 8.83 17.86
CA LYS A 311 29.11 8.15 17.22
C LYS A 311 28.98 7.99 15.70
N LEU A 312 27.80 8.18 15.12
CA LEU A 312 27.49 7.80 13.74
C LEU A 312 26.95 8.96 12.87
N SER A 313 26.73 10.16 13.42
CA SER A 313 25.90 11.18 12.76
C SER A 313 26.28 12.63 13.03
N ASN A 314 25.90 13.54 12.13
CA ASN A 314 25.89 14.99 12.38
C ASN A 314 24.61 15.34 13.16
N LEU A 315 24.63 15.05 14.45
CA LEU A 315 23.55 15.42 15.37
C LEU A 315 23.53 16.95 15.54
N LYS A 316 22.41 17.59 15.19
CA LYS A 316 22.15 19.00 15.45
C LYS A 316 21.00 19.11 16.43
N GLU A 317 21.26 19.66 17.61
CA GLU A 317 20.19 20.05 18.54
C GLU A 317 19.41 21.22 17.94
N LEU A 318 18.09 21.09 17.95
CA LEU A 318 17.17 22.17 17.59
C LEU A 318 16.81 22.96 18.85
N PRO A 319 16.33 24.21 18.73
CA PRO A 319 15.99 25.03 19.90
C PRO A 319 15.10 24.30 20.89
N LYS A 320 15.45 24.39 22.17
CA LYS A 320 14.72 23.75 23.26
C LYS A 320 13.42 24.51 23.53
N GLU A 321 12.30 23.79 23.59
CA GLU A 321 10.97 24.34 23.85
C GLU A 321 10.44 23.72 25.16
N GLY A 322 10.66 24.36 26.31
CA GLY A 322 10.17 23.89 27.61
C GLY A 322 10.65 22.47 27.99
N ASN A 323 9.71 21.55 28.20
CA ASN A 323 9.95 20.14 28.60
C ASN A 323 10.32 19.22 27.41
N LEU A 324 10.63 19.80 26.26
CA LEU A 324 10.89 19.08 25.03
C LEU A 324 12.32 19.34 24.54
N ALA A 325 13.00 18.26 24.15
CA ALA A 325 14.30 18.30 23.49
C ALA A 325 14.17 17.72 22.07
N ARG A 326 14.55 18.50 21.07
CA ARG A 326 14.48 18.13 19.65
C ARG A 326 15.89 18.01 19.05
N TYR A 327 16.09 16.95 18.27
CA TYR A 327 17.35 16.72 17.58
C TYR A 327 17.08 16.38 16.11
N SER A 328 17.77 17.09 15.22
CA SER A 328 17.86 16.73 13.81
C SER A 328 19.11 15.90 13.60
N ILE A 329 18.97 14.75 12.94
CA ILE A 329 20.06 13.83 12.66
C ILE A 329 20.18 13.65 11.16
N ILE A 330 21.31 14.09 10.63
CA ILE A 330 21.74 13.77 9.27
C ILE A 330 22.93 12.83 9.43
N ASN A 331 22.73 11.54 9.15
CA ASN A 331 23.83 10.58 9.15
C ASN A 331 24.74 10.89 7.94
N LYS A 332 26.04 11.14 8.16
CA LYS A 332 27.00 11.36 7.06
C LYS A 332 26.98 10.14 6.12
N GLY A 333 26.70 10.37 4.83
CA GLY A 333 26.58 9.32 3.82
C GLY A 333 25.29 8.51 3.85
N SER A 334 24.28 8.89 4.65
CA SER A 334 22.98 8.22 4.68
C SER A 334 21.96 8.92 3.79
N PHE A 335 21.10 8.13 3.15
CA PHE A 335 19.94 8.59 2.39
C PHE A 335 18.79 9.14 3.28
N TYR A 336 18.90 8.98 4.60
CA TYR A 336 17.83 9.30 5.55
C TYR A 336 18.18 10.49 6.45
N THR A 337 17.16 11.31 6.70
CA THR A 337 17.13 12.32 7.75
C THR A 337 16.16 11.88 8.84
N LYS A 338 16.49 12.22 10.09
CA LYS A 338 15.64 11.88 11.24
C LYS A 338 15.43 13.10 12.13
N GLN A 339 14.24 13.18 12.71
CA GLN A 339 13.98 14.03 13.86
C GLN A 339 13.67 13.15 15.07
N ASP A 340 14.43 13.34 16.14
CA ASP A 340 14.14 12.78 17.44
C ASP A 340 13.56 13.86 18.35
N ILE A 341 12.52 13.50 19.09
CA ILE A 341 11.88 14.37 20.06
C ILE A 341 11.76 13.60 21.36
N TYR A 342 12.27 14.19 22.42
CA TYR A 342 12.13 13.67 23.78
C TYR A 342 11.21 14.59 24.55
N ILE A 343 10.21 14.04 25.21
CA ILE A 343 9.22 14.79 25.97
C ILE A 343 9.10 14.18 27.36
N GLU A 344 9.14 15.02 28.38
CA GLU A 344 8.82 14.63 29.75
C GLU A 344 7.32 14.84 30.03
N GLY A 345 6.58 13.74 30.21
CA GLY A 345 5.20 13.77 30.71
C GLY A 345 5.13 13.65 32.24
N GLU A 346 3.95 13.43 32.80
CA GLU A 346 3.76 13.27 34.24
C GLU A 346 4.32 11.92 34.71
N LYS A 347 3.88 10.81 34.09
CA LYS A 347 4.22 9.43 34.52
C LYS A 347 5.24 8.74 33.62
N ASN A 348 5.35 9.20 32.37
CA ASN A 348 6.21 8.59 31.36
C ASN A 348 7.19 9.61 30.77
N TYR A 349 8.27 9.10 30.19
CA TYR A 349 9.01 9.81 29.16
C TYR A 349 8.63 9.28 27.79
N TYR A 350 8.59 10.18 26.82
CA TYR A 350 8.19 9.89 25.45
C TYR A 350 9.36 10.14 24.53
N TYR A 351 9.57 9.22 23.59
CA TYR A 351 10.47 9.35 22.47
C TYR A 351 9.68 9.26 21.19
N ILE A 352 9.73 10.32 20.40
CA ILE A 352 9.12 10.39 19.09
C ILE A 352 10.25 10.44 18.07
N ASN A 353 10.17 9.59 17.05
CA ASN A 353 11.08 9.63 15.93
C ASN A 353 10.29 9.78 14.64
N PHE A 354 10.71 10.73 13.79
CA PHE A 354 10.31 10.82 12.39
C PHE A 354 11.51 10.46 11.52
N THR A 355 11.33 9.56 10.56
CA THR A 355 12.37 9.14 9.61
C THR A 355 11.87 9.35 8.19
N ALA A 356 12.62 10.11 7.41
CA ALA A 356 12.36 10.38 6.00
C ALA A 356 13.65 10.33 5.18
N THR A 357 13.56 10.35 3.85
CA THR A 357 14.71 10.63 2.99
C THR A 357 14.85 12.13 2.75
N LEU A 358 16.02 12.58 2.30
CA LEU A 358 16.21 13.99 1.93
C LEU A 358 15.15 14.48 0.92
N ASN A 359 14.78 13.63 -0.04
CA ASN A 359 13.84 13.98 -1.11
C ASN A 359 12.35 13.90 -0.69
N THR A 360 12.05 13.35 0.49
CA THR A 360 10.67 13.19 0.97
C THR A 360 10.39 13.92 2.28
N TYR A 361 11.44 14.43 2.93
CA TYR A 361 11.34 15.14 4.20
C TYR A 361 10.41 16.35 4.12
N ASP A 362 10.64 17.27 3.19
CA ASP A 362 9.83 18.48 3.04
C ASP A 362 8.36 18.16 2.68
N PHE A 363 8.13 17.04 1.98
CA PHE A 363 6.78 16.59 1.63
C PHE A 363 5.98 16.18 2.87
N ASN A 364 6.61 15.59 3.90
CA ASN A 364 5.91 15.03 5.05
C ASN A 364 6.15 15.77 6.38
N ILE A 365 7.11 16.70 6.46
CA ILE A 365 7.44 17.40 7.71
C ILE A 365 6.26 18.21 8.26
N GLY A 366 5.49 18.88 7.40
CA GLY A 366 4.30 19.62 7.83
C GLY A 366 3.22 18.71 8.43
N ARG A 367 3.02 17.52 7.84
CA ARG A 367 2.10 16.48 8.37
C ARG A 367 2.58 15.94 9.71
N PHE A 368 3.89 15.76 9.86
CA PHE A 368 4.47 15.34 11.14
C PHE A 368 4.29 16.41 12.22
N GLN A 369 4.47 17.70 11.88
CA GLN A 369 4.21 18.80 12.81
C GLN A 369 2.74 18.88 13.21
N GLU A 370 1.81 18.70 12.26
CA GLU A 370 0.37 18.61 12.56
C GLU A 370 0.08 17.46 13.54
N LEU A 371 0.64 16.28 13.29
CA LEU A 371 0.51 15.12 14.18
C LEU A 371 0.98 15.44 15.60
N LEU A 372 2.15 16.09 15.75
CA LEU A 372 2.68 16.48 17.06
C LEU A 372 1.76 17.48 17.77
N SER A 373 1.15 18.41 17.05
CA SER A 373 0.22 19.39 17.64
C SER A 373 -1.07 18.76 18.20
N LYS A 374 -1.43 17.58 17.69
CA LYS A 374 -2.62 16.82 18.11
C LYS A 374 -2.32 15.77 19.19
N LEU A 375 -1.06 15.60 19.57
CA LEU A 375 -0.62 14.61 20.54
C LEU A 375 -0.90 15.09 21.97
N LYS A 376 -1.66 14.29 22.71
CA LYS A 376 -1.89 14.49 24.14
C LYS A 376 -1.17 13.38 24.91
N LEU A 377 -0.35 13.79 25.87
CA LEU A 377 0.48 12.92 26.69
C LEU A 377 0.05 13.06 28.15
N LYS A 378 0.06 11.96 28.90
CA LYS A 378 -0.14 11.96 30.36
C LYS A 378 1.17 11.84 31.11
#